data_AF-L7EYK1-F1
#
_entry.id   AF-L7EYK1-F1
#
_cell.length_a   1.000
_cell.length_b   1.000
_cell.length_c   1.000
_cell.angle_alpha   90.00
_cell.angle_beta   90.00
_cell.angle_gamma   90.00
#
_symmetry.space_group_name_H-M   'P 1'
#
loop_
_entity.id
_entity.type
_entity.pdbx_description
1 polymer ?
#
loop_
_entity_poly.entity_id
_entity_poly.type
_entity_poly.pdbx_seq_one_letter_code
_entity_poly.pdbx_strand_id
1 'polypeptide(L)'
;MAGKSTMITLNNGVRMPALGLGVFQSPPEETATAVTTGLQHGYRLIDTAAVHGNEKEVGEGIAASGVDRGEVFVTTKLWLSDFGRDAALRAFAASLGRLGLDHLDMYLLHFPYTSEFGSTVAAYKAAQKLPADRRVRAIGVSKAQWRPSSWWCSWV
;
A
#
# COMPACT_ATOMS: atom_id res chain seq x y z
N MET A 1 -22.12 7.38 -17.79
CA MET A 1 -21.27 8.00 -16.74
C MET A 1 -20.80 6.89 -15.83
N ALA A 2 -19.49 6.66 -15.70
CA ALA A 2 -18.97 5.72 -14.71
C ALA A 2 -19.21 6.33 -13.31
N GLY A 3 -19.98 5.64 -12.47
CA GLY A 3 -20.24 6.09 -11.10
C GLY A 3 -18.94 6.10 -10.30
N LYS A 4 -18.63 7.21 -9.61
CA LYS A 4 -17.50 7.26 -8.68
C LYS A 4 -17.67 6.17 -7.62
N SER A 5 -16.63 5.35 -7.42
CA SER A 5 -16.59 4.29 -6.41
C SER A 5 -17.06 4.80 -5.05
N THR A 6 -17.87 4.01 -4.34
CA THR A 6 -18.24 4.29 -2.94
C THR A 6 -16.97 4.48 -2.11
N MET A 7 -16.97 5.45 -1.21
CA MET A 7 -15.79 5.76 -0.40
C MET A 7 -15.99 5.29 1.04
N ILE A 8 -14.95 4.70 1.62
CA ILE A 8 -14.86 4.32 3.03
C ILE A 8 -13.96 5.33 3.74
N THR A 9 -14.39 5.80 4.91
CA THR A 9 -13.56 6.64 5.79
C THR A 9 -12.82 5.74 6.77
N LEU A 10 -11.49 5.76 6.73
CA LEU A 10 -10.64 5.03 7.66
C LEU A 10 -10.66 5.70 9.05
N ASN A 11 -10.20 4.98 10.08
CA ASN A 11 -10.17 5.46 11.47
C ASN A 11 -9.38 6.79 11.67
N ASN A 12 -8.46 7.10 10.75
CA ASN A 12 -7.66 8.32 10.73
C ASN A 12 -8.23 9.42 9.80
N GLY A 13 -9.48 9.27 9.33
CA GLY A 13 -10.17 10.24 8.49
C GLY A 13 -9.82 10.19 7.00
N VAL A 14 -8.84 9.38 6.59
CA VAL A 14 -8.50 9.20 5.17
C VAL A 14 -9.67 8.52 4.44
N ARG A 15 -10.05 9.05 3.28
CA ARG A 15 -11.07 8.44 2.41
C ARG A 15 -10.42 7.53 1.38
N MET A 16 -10.86 6.28 1.35
CA MET A 16 -10.38 5.23 0.45
C MET A 16 -11.52 4.71 -0.44
N PRO A 17 -11.32 4.49 -1.74
CA PRO A 17 -12.31 3.81 -2.57
C PRO A 17 -12.60 2.39 -2.06
N ALA A 18 -13.88 2.00 -2.04
CA ALA A 18 -14.32 0.69 -1.56
C ALA A 18 -13.94 -0.45 -2.52
N LEU A 19 -13.75 -0.12 -3.81
CA LEU A 19 -13.33 -1.04 -4.85
C LEU A 19 -11.99 -0.58 -5.44
N GLY A 20 -11.08 -1.53 -5.62
CA GLY A 20 -9.78 -1.32 -6.22
C GLY A 20 -9.29 -2.50 -7.06
N LEU A 21 -8.21 -2.26 -7.80
CA LEU A 21 -7.54 -3.23 -8.64
C LEU A 21 -6.28 -3.74 -7.93
N GLY A 22 -6.22 -5.04 -7.67
CA GLY A 22 -5.02 -5.72 -7.18
C GLY A 22 -4.23 -6.35 -8.33
N VAL A 23 -2.90 -6.24 -8.30
CA VAL A 23 -2.01 -6.74 -9.38
C VAL A 23 -1.18 -7.96 -8.97
N PHE A 24 -1.70 -8.78 -8.06
CA PHE A 24 -1.01 -10.00 -7.62
C PHE A 24 -0.88 -11.00 -8.79
N GLN A 25 0.33 -11.53 -8.99
CA GLN A 25 0.65 -12.51 -10.05
C GLN A 25 0.48 -12.03 -11.50
N SER A 26 0.25 -10.74 -11.72
CA SER A 26 0.30 -10.17 -13.06
C SER A 26 1.77 -10.08 -13.53
N PRO A 27 2.10 -10.61 -14.73
CA PRO A 27 3.39 -10.35 -15.36
C PRO A 27 3.66 -8.83 -15.45
N PRO A 28 4.93 -8.38 -15.41
CA PRO A 28 5.27 -6.96 -15.50
C PRO A 28 4.60 -6.26 -16.70
N GLU A 29 4.68 -6.85 -17.89
CA GLU A 29 4.11 -6.32 -19.13
C GLU A 29 2.57 -6.19 -19.10
N GLU A 30 1.89 -7.07 -18.37
CA GLU A 30 0.45 -6.99 -18.17
C GLU A 30 0.06 -6.01 -17.06
N THR A 31 0.93 -5.82 -16.07
CA THR A 31 0.68 -4.97 -14.90
C THR A 31 0.46 -3.53 -15.30
N ALA A 32 1.36 -2.94 -16.11
CA ALA A 32 1.22 -1.56 -16.56
C ALA A 32 -0.06 -1.36 -17.39
N THR A 33 -0.36 -2.30 -18.28
CA THR A 33 -1.55 -2.28 -19.13
C THR A 33 -2.83 -2.38 -18.28
N ALA A 34 -2.88 -3.30 -17.31
CA ALA A 34 -4.02 -3.48 -16.42
C ALA A 34 -4.27 -2.25 -15.55
N VAL A 35 -3.23 -1.64 -14.99
CA VAL A 35 -3.34 -0.42 -14.19
C VAL A 35 -3.83 0.75 -15.04
N THR A 36 -3.22 0.97 -16.22
CA THR A 36 -3.63 2.02 -17.17
C THR A 36 -5.11 1.89 -17.51
N THR A 37 -5.51 0.70 -17.95
CA THR A 37 -6.88 0.38 -18.37
C THR A 37 -7.86 0.53 -17.21
N GLY A 38 -7.54 0.00 -16.03
CA GLY A 38 -8.38 0.11 -14.84
C GLY A 38 -8.65 1.56 -14.47
N LEU A 39 -7.61 2.40 -14.46
CA LEU A 39 -7.73 3.83 -14.15
C LEU A 39 -8.57 4.58 -15.20
N GLN A 40 -8.38 4.29 -16.49
CA GLN A 40 -9.19 4.84 -17.60
C GLN A 40 -10.67 4.43 -17.51
N HIS A 41 -10.96 3.25 -16.96
CA HIS A 41 -12.34 2.76 -16.75
C HIS A 41 -12.93 3.06 -15.37
N GLY A 42 -12.26 3.89 -14.56
CA GLY A 42 -12.85 4.46 -13.34
C GLY A 42 -12.41 3.80 -12.03
N TYR A 43 -11.50 2.84 -12.05
CA TYR A 43 -10.80 2.46 -10.82
C TYR A 43 -10.03 3.68 -10.30
N ARG A 44 -9.99 3.81 -8.97
CA ARG A 44 -9.23 4.85 -8.27
C ARG A 44 -8.45 4.29 -7.08
N LEU A 45 -8.41 2.97 -6.91
CA LEU A 45 -7.56 2.30 -5.93
C LEU A 45 -6.73 1.25 -6.65
N ILE A 46 -5.41 1.32 -6.50
CA ILE A 46 -4.46 0.33 -7.00
C ILE A 46 -3.73 -0.30 -5.80
N ASP A 47 -3.75 -1.62 -5.72
CA ASP A 47 -3.12 -2.41 -4.68
C ASP A 47 -2.01 -3.31 -5.24
N THR A 48 -0.79 -3.13 -4.75
CA THR A 48 0.37 -3.98 -5.05
C THR A 48 1.12 -4.35 -3.76
N ALA A 49 2.27 -4.98 -3.86
CA ALA A 49 3.20 -5.21 -2.76
C ALA A 49 4.63 -5.30 -3.30
N ALA A 50 5.62 -4.95 -2.46
CA ALA A 50 7.03 -5.05 -2.86
C ALA A 50 7.40 -6.47 -3.34
N VAL A 51 6.87 -7.51 -2.69
CA VAL A 51 7.14 -8.92 -3.03
C VAL A 51 6.56 -9.34 -4.39
N HIS A 52 5.61 -8.60 -4.96
CA HIS A 52 5.06 -8.92 -6.27
C HIS A 52 6.06 -8.65 -7.40
N GLY A 53 7.09 -7.81 -7.14
CA GLY A 53 8.13 -7.50 -8.12
C GLY A 53 7.68 -6.59 -9.28
N ASN A 54 6.47 -6.02 -9.21
CA ASN A 54 5.86 -5.24 -10.29
C ASN A 54 5.50 -3.79 -9.89
N GLU A 55 6.12 -3.25 -8.83
CA GLU A 55 5.90 -1.86 -8.39
C GLU A 55 6.30 -0.84 -9.46
N LYS A 56 7.32 -1.14 -10.26
CA LYS A 56 7.76 -0.27 -11.35
C LYS A 56 6.68 -0.13 -12.42
N GLU A 57 6.09 -1.24 -12.82
CA GLU A 57 5.06 -1.30 -13.85
C GLU A 57 3.73 -0.72 -13.36
N VAL A 58 3.44 -0.80 -12.05
CA VAL A 58 2.33 -0.05 -11.44
C VAL A 58 2.56 1.46 -11.59
N GLY A 59 3.76 1.95 -11.30
CA GLY A 59 4.12 3.36 -11.48
C GLY A 59 3.95 3.83 -12.92
N GLU A 60 4.47 3.04 -13.86
CA GLU A 60 4.33 3.29 -15.30
C GLU A 60 2.86 3.33 -15.74
N GLY A 61 2.05 2.39 -15.28
CA GLY A 61 0.61 2.36 -15.58
C GLY A 61 -0.17 3.54 -15.01
N ILE A 62 0.19 4.01 -13.81
CA ILE A 62 -0.39 5.23 -13.22
C ILE A 62 -0.04 6.43 -14.11
N ALA A 63 1.23 6.61 -14.46
CA ALA A 63 1.69 7.72 -15.28
C ALA A 63 1.06 7.71 -16.69
N ALA A 64 0.93 6.54 -17.31
CA ALA A 64 0.34 6.37 -18.63
C ALA A 64 -1.18 6.55 -18.66
N SER A 65 -1.87 6.42 -17.52
CA SER A 65 -3.34 6.52 -17.46
C SER A 65 -3.89 7.90 -17.80
N GLY A 66 -3.08 8.96 -17.63
CA GLY A 66 -3.53 10.35 -17.74
C GLY A 66 -4.45 10.82 -16.61
N VAL A 67 -4.68 9.99 -15.58
CA VAL A 67 -5.44 10.37 -14.38
C VAL A 67 -4.52 11.13 -13.42
N ASP A 68 -5.03 12.22 -12.83
CA ASP A 68 -4.29 12.97 -11.83
C ASP A 68 -3.90 12.05 -10.65
N ARG A 69 -2.62 12.07 -10.26
CA ARG A 69 -2.11 11.32 -9.11
C ARG A 69 -2.93 11.57 -7.85
N GLY A 70 -3.46 12.79 -7.64
CA GLY A 70 -4.30 13.14 -6.50
C GLY A 70 -5.65 12.41 -6.46
N GLU A 71 -6.10 11.84 -7.57
CA GLU A 71 -7.31 11.03 -7.64
C GLU A 71 -7.06 9.54 -7.39
N VAL A 72 -5.82 9.07 -7.50
CA VAL A 72 -5.46 7.65 -7.39
C VAL A 72 -5.04 7.31 -5.97
N PHE A 73 -5.69 6.32 -5.36
CA PHE A 73 -5.32 5.77 -4.07
C PHE A 73 -4.37 4.58 -4.26
N VAL A 74 -3.09 4.75 -3.92
CA VAL A 74 -2.07 3.72 -4.11
C VAL A 74 -1.72 3.02 -2.79
N THR A 75 -1.82 1.69 -2.80
CA THR A 75 -1.43 0.82 -1.69
C THR A 75 -0.26 -0.08 -2.10
N THR A 76 0.77 -0.15 -1.26
CA THR A 76 1.80 -1.20 -1.33
C THR A 76 2.10 -1.77 0.06
N LYS A 77 2.88 -2.85 0.13
CA LYS A 77 3.07 -3.65 1.34
C LYS A 77 4.55 -3.95 1.60
N LEU A 78 4.96 -3.81 2.86
CA LEU A 78 6.26 -4.21 3.39
C LEU A 78 6.37 -5.73 3.49
N TRP A 79 7.43 -6.29 2.92
CA TRP A 79 7.69 -7.73 2.97
C TRP A 79 8.43 -8.15 4.26
N LEU A 80 8.28 -9.41 4.67
CA LEU A 80 8.76 -9.91 5.96
C LEU A 80 10.28 -9.76 6.14
N SER A 81 11.05 -9.91 5.06
CA SER A 81 12.52 -9.76 5.09
C SER A 81 12.99 -8.36 5.46
N ASP A 82 12.11 -7.36 5.36
CA ASP A 82 12.40 -5.95 5.61
C ASP A 82 11.79 -5.45 6.93
N PHE A 83 11.42 -6.36 7.83
CA PHE A 83 10.93 -6.00 9.15
C PHE A 83 12.06 -5.47 10.04
N GLY A 84 11.70 -4.73 11.10
CA GLY A 84 12.62 -3.92 11.88
C GLY A 84 12.60 -2.45 11.48
N ARG A 85 13.14 -1.59 12.35
CA ARG A 85 12.98 -0.12 12.21
C ARG A 85 13.61 0.43 10.93
N ASP A 86 14.91 0.28 10.78
CA ASP A 86 15.64 0.93 9.68
C ASP A 86 15.42 0.21 8.35
N ALA A 87 15.24 -1.12 8.41
CA ALA A 87 14.88 -1.92 7.23
C ALA A 87 13.53 -1.49 6.65
N ALA A 88 12.50 -1.29 7.49
CA ALA A 88 11.19 -0.84 7.04
C ALA A 88 11.24 0.55 6.38
N LEU A 89 12.02 1.48 6.94
CA LEU A 89 12.17 2.83 6.37
C LEU A 89 12.90 2.81 5.02
N ARG A 90 13.94 1.98 4.89
CA ARG A 90 14.64 1.79 3.61
C ARG A 90 13.74 1.14 2.57
N ALA A 91 13.00 0.10 2.96
CA ALA A 91 12.09 -0.62 2.06
C ALA A 91 10.94 0.28 1.59
N PHE A 92 10.39 1.13 2.47
CA PHE A 92 9.41 2.14 2.10
C PHE A 92 9.95 3.12 1.05
N ALA A 93 11.15 3.66 1.27
CA ALA A 93 11.79 4.56 0.30
C ALA A 93 12.07 3.85 -1.04
N ALA A 94 12.48 2.58 -1.00
CA ALA A 94 12.71 1.77 -2.19
C ALA A 94 11.40 1.51 -2.97
N SER A 95 10.29 1.24 -2.28
CA SER A 95 8.96 1.12 -2.92
C SER A 95 8.54 2.42 -3.60
N LEU A 96 8.69 3.58 -2.95
CA LEU A 96 8.42 4.89 -3.58
C LEU A 96 9.29 5.11 -4.82
N GLY A 97 10.59 4.77 -4.74
CA GLY A 97 11.50 4.86 -5.87
C GLY A 97 11.11 3.95 -7.04
N ARG A 98 10.71 2.70 -6.77
CA ARG A 98 10.22 1.79 -7.81
C ARG A 98 8.92 2.29 -8.43
N LEU A 99 7.96 2.71 -7.61
CA LEU A 99 6.67 3.26 -8.08
C LEU A 99 6.82 4.61 -8.80
N GLY A 100 7.95 5.31 -8.64
CA GLY A 100 8.12 6.67 -9.16
C GLY A 100 7.17 7.68 -8.50
N LEU A 101 6.89 7.52 -7.20
CA LEU A 101 5.95 8.36 -6.46
C LEU A 101 6.64 9.07 -5.29
N ASP A 102 6.15 10.26 -4.94
CA ASP A 102 6.62 11.00 -3.76
C ASP A 102 5.92 10.56 -2.46
N HIS A 103 4.71 10.03 -2.59
CA HIS A 103 3.89 9.59 -1.46
C HIS A 103 3.00 8.39 -1.80
N LEU A 104 2.60 7.67 -0.76
CA LEU A 104 1.61 6.59 -0.78
C LEU A 104 0.33 7.00 -0.06
N ASP A 105 -0.78 6.41 -0.48
CA ASP A 105 -2.06 6.59 0.21
C ASP A 105 -2.17 5.61 1.37
N MET A 106 -1.71 4.38 1.18
CA MET A 106 -1.66 3.38 2.25
C MET A 106 -0.41 2.51 2.18
N TYR A 107 0.21 2.25 3.34
CA TYR A 107 1.32 1.31 3.47
C TYR A 107 1.01 0.24 4.51
N LEU A 108 1.07 -1.03 4.10
CA LEU A 108 0.69 -2.16 4.95
C LEU A 108 1.89 -3.04 5.30
N LEU A 109 1.91 -3.60 6.51
CA LEU A 109 2.72 -4.79 6.76
C LEU A 109 2.04 -5.99 6.10
N HIS A 110 2.73 -6.73 5.23
CA HIS A 110 2.08 -7.75 4.40
C HIS A 110 1.55 -8.94 5.23
N PHE A 111 2.33 -9.40 6.21
CA PHE A 111 1.96 -10.46 7.15
C PHE A 111 2.59 -10.18 8.52
N PRO A 112 1.95 -10.52 9.65
CA PRO A 112 2.65 -10.51 10.93
C PRO A 112 3.72 -11.61 10.95
N TYR A 113 4.97 -11.26 11.24
CA TYR A 113 6.04 -12.25 11.38
C TYR A 113 6.01 -12.83 12.80
N THR A 114 5.27 -13.91 12.98
CA THR A 114 4.90 -14.43 14.31
C THR A 114 6.06 -15.03 15.09
N SER A 115 7.03 -15.66 14.40
CA SER A 115 8.25 -16.19 15.04
C SER A 115 9.20 -15.10 15.51
N GLU A 116 9.10 -13.88 14.96
CA GLU A 116 9.93 -12.73 15.32
C GLU A 116 9.06 -11.49 15.52
N PHE A 117 8.09 -11.61 16.44
CA PHE A 117 7.07 -10.58 16.63
C PHE A 117 7.65 -9.21 17.02
N GLY A 118 8.80 -9.18 17.71
CA GLY A 118 9.53 -7.95 18.01
C GLY A 118 9.85 -7.12 16.75
N SER A 119 10.24 -7.77 15.66
CA SER A 119 10.54 -7.13 14.38
C SER A 119 9.27 -6.63 13.67
N THR A 120 8.14 -7.34 13.83
CA THR A 120 6.81 -6.87 13.40
C THR A 120 6.44 -5.57 14.13
N VAL A 121 6.58 -5.53 15.45
CA VAL A 121 6.28 -4.34 16.27
C VAL A 121 7.21 -3.18 15.90
N ALA A 122 8.50 -3.45 15.72
CA ALA A 122 9.48 -2.44 15.33
C ALA A 122 9.17 -1.83 13.95
N ALA A 123 8.79 -2.67 12.97
CA ALA A 123 8.37 -2.21 11.64
C ALA A 123 7.11 -1.34 11.71
N TYR A 124 6.10 -1.76 12.48
CA TYR A 124 4.86 -0.99 12.63
C TYR A 124 5.11 0.37 13.30
N LYS A 125 5.92 0.41 14.37
CA LYS A 125 6.32 1.66 15.03
C LYS A 125 7.14 2.58 14.11
N ALA A 126 7.92 2.02 13.20
CA ALA A 126 8.62 2.82 12.18
C ALA A 126 7.63 3.40 11.17
N ALA A 127 6.68 2.59 10.69
CA ALA A 127 5.62 3.05 9.79
C ALA A 127 4.75 4.16 10.42
N GLN A 128 4.49 4.11 11.73
CA GLN A 128 3.75 5.16 12.46
C GLN A 128 4.41 6.54 12.40
N LYS A 129 5.72 6.62 12.12
CA LYS A 129 6.44 7.89 12.01
C LYS A 129 6.37 8.50 10.61
N LEU A 130 6.11 7.70 9.58
CA LEU A 130 6.05 8.15 8.18
C LEU A 130 4.95 9.18 7.89
N PRO A 131 3.74 9.13 8.51
CA PRO A 131 2.72 10.15 8.30
C PRO A 131 3.16 11.56 8.69
N ALA A 132 4.04 11.71 9.69
CA ALA A 132 4.57 13.02 10.10
C ALA A 132 5.36 13.69 8.97
N ASP A 133 5.98 12.89 8.11
CA ASP A 133 6.74 13.35 6.95
C ASP A 133 5.85 13.55 5.71
N ARG A 134 4.53 13.35 5.83
CA ARG A 134 3.52 13.44 4.75
C ARG A 134 3.76 12.50 3.55
N ARG A 135 4.65 11.53 3.68
CA ARG A 135 4.97 10.55 2.63
C ARG A 135 3.99 9.38 2.57
N VAL A 136 3.17 9.19 3.60
CA VAL A 136 2.08 8.21 3.61
C VAL A 136 0.86 8.76 4.36
N ARG A 137 -0.35 8.53 3.82
CA ARG A 137 -1.60 9.03 4.42
C ARG A 137 -2.18 8.07 5.46
N ALA A 138 -2.09 6.77 5.23
CA ALA A 138 -2.57 5.73 6.15
C ALA A 138 -1.57 4.57 6.26
N ILE A 139 -1.54 3.91 7.41
CA ILE A 139 -0.77 2.68 7.60
C ILE A 139 -1.69 1.59 8.14
N GLY A 140 -1.31 0.34 7.95
CA GLY A 140 -2.08 -0.78 8.45
C GLY A 140 -1.34 -2.10 8.35
N VAL A 141 -2.11 -3.19 8.42
CA VAL A 141 -1.62 -4.55 8.31
C VAL A 141 -2.52 -5.35 7.38
N SER A 142 -1.94 -6.33 6.69
CA SER A 142 -2.66 -7.33 5.92
C SER A 142 -2.52 -8.70 6.60
N LYS A 143 -3.50 -9.58 6.35
CA LYS A 143 -3.51 -10.97 6.80
C LYS A 143 -3.20 -11.13 8.30
N ALA A 144 -3.71 -10.22 9.12
CA ALA A 144 -3.61 -10.30 10.57
C ALA A 144 -4.67 -11.27 11.12
N GLN A 145 -4.23 -12.30 11.85
CA GLN A 145 -5.14 -13.18 12.56
C GLN A 145 -5.46 -12.60 13.94
N TRP A 146 -6.75 -12.44 14.23
CA TRP A 146 -7.23 -12.03 15.54
C TRP A 146 -6.80 -13.06 16.60
N ARG A 147 -6.10 -12.62 17.65
CA ARG A 147 -5.82 -13.42 18.84
C ARG A 147 -6.23 -12.64 20.10
N PRO A 148 -7.11 -13.19 20.96
CA PRO A 148 -7.71 -12.46 22.08
C PRO A 148 -6.73 -11.94 23.15
N SER A 149 -5.48 -12.41 23.15
CA SER A 149 -4.44 -11.98 24.11
C SER A 149 -3.42 -10.98 23.55
N SER A 150 -3.63 -10.47 22.33
CA SER A 150 -2.61 -9.70 21.62
C SER A 150 -2.89 -8.19 21.64
N TRP A 151 -1.83 -7.41 21.88
CA TRP A 151 -1.75 -5.94 21.94
C TRP A 151 -2.43 -5.16 20.79
N TRP A 152 -2.88 -5.85 19.74
CA TRP A 152 -3.45 -5.29 18.50
C TRP A 152 -4.74 -4.51 18.71
N CYS A 153 -5.59 -4.89 19.68
CA CYS A 153 -6.89 -4.25 19.90
C CYS A 153 -6.82 -2.76 20.29
N SER A 154 -5.65 -2.24 20.66
CA SER A 154 -5.51 -0.83 21.07
C SER A 154 -5.24 0.14 19.91
N TRP A 155 -5.10 -0.36 18.68
CA TRP A 155 -4.50 0.41 17.57
C TRP A 155 -5.26 0.36 16.23
N VAL A 156 -6.37 -0.38 16.16
CA VAL A 156 -7.28 -0.43 15.00
C VAL A 156 -8.48 0.49 15.24
#